data_AF-A0A349PST3-F1
#
_entry.id   AF-A0A349PST3-F1
#
_cell.length_a   1.000
_cell.length_b   1.000
_cell.length_c   1.000
_cell.angle_alpha   90.00
_cell.angle_beta   90.00
_cell.angle_gamma   90.00
#
_symmetry.space_group_name_H-M   'P 1'
#
loop_
_entity.id
_entity.type
_entity.pdbx_description
1 polymer ?
#
loop_
_entity_poly.entity_id
_entity_poly.type
_entity_poly.pdbx_seq_one_letter_code
_entity_poly.pdbx_strand_id
1 'polypeptide(L)'
;MSTINKTFLRVLLAIACCIALAFSLLPQAEAAMRADVVTGKVTLNGQVIDNKNAKYPLLTYSNITYFPMTYQLSRFMGVETDWNNAAKSLNITAGGAQSAYVAETGKAPRGSVSVTLPSYKVYINSALSNDVDDTWPIFNYNGVTYFPLTFRYAYESFGWGYQWDAENGLRIDTTSAPARVPTEPNTGDTALDKALTILNNSYAAGGKYRGTLESGGKKTSFDSVLDVNNRADTVYVNFTAEPFQPFDGGVSYSVNYYPKNGGFV
;
A
#
# COMPACT_ATOMS: atom_id res chain seq x y z
N MET A 1 -8.88 54.44 40.18
CA MET A 1 -8.58 53.00 40.29
C MET A 1 -9.91 52.27 40.25
N SER A 2 -10.31 51.77 39.07
CA SER A 2 -11.66 51.23 38.86
C SER A 2 -11.78 49.84 39.49
N THR A 3 -12.60 49.71 40.53
CA THR A 3 -12.91 48.44 41.19
C THR A 3 -13.86 47.65 40.30
N ILE A 4 -13.30 46.84 39.39
CA ILE A 4 -14.10 45.86 38.64
C ILE A 4 -14.77 44.92 39.64
N ASN A 5 -16.10 44.90 39.62
CA ASN A 5 -16.91 44.07 40.50
C ASN A 5 -16.57 42.60 40.27
N LYS A 6 -16.03 41.92 41.30
CA LYS A 6 -15.62 40.50 41.24
C LYS A 6 -16.77 39.58 40.79
N THR A 7 -18.02 39.97 41.08
CA THR A 7 -19.22 39.25 40.64
C THR A 7 -19.43 39.40 39.13
N PHE A 8 -19.19 40.59 38.58
CA PHE A 8 -19.28 40.86 37.15
C PHE A 8 -18.21 40.08 36.37
N LEU A 9 -16.97 40.01 36.89
CA LEU A 9 -15.89 39.23 36.27
C LEU A 9 -16.17 37.72 36.27
N ARG A 10 -16.77 37.19 37.34
CA ARG A 10 -17.18 35.77 37.41
C ARG A 10 -18.28 35.43 36.41
N VAL A 11 -19.26 36.32 36.23
CA VAL A 11 -20.33 36.14 35.24
C VAL A 11 -19.76 36.16 33.82
N LEU A 12 -18.85 37.10 33.53
CA LEU A 12 -18.20 37.20 32.21
C LEU A 12 -17.37 35.95 31.89
N LEU A 13 -16.64 35.41 32.88
CA LEU A 13 -15.85 34.18 32.72
C LEU A 13 -16.76 32.96 32.52
N ALA A 14 -17.88 32.88 33.24
CA ALA A 14 -18.85 31.80 33.07
C ALA A 14 -19.48 31.82 31.67
N ILE A 15 -19.85 33.00 31.16
CA ILE A 15 -20.39 33.17 29.80
C ILE A 15 -19.34 32.78 28.75
N ALA A 16 -18.08 33.21 28.91
CA ALA A 16 -17.00 32.84 28.00
C ALA A 16 -16.74 31.32 27.98
N CYS A 17 -16.77 30.66 29.14
CA CYS A 17 -16.67 29.19 29.22
C CYS A 17 -17.88 28.49 28.56
N CYS A 18 -19.10 28.99 28.75
CA CYS A 18 -20.29 28.43 28.12
C CYS A 18 -20.26 28.56 26.59
N ILE A 19 -19.74 29.68 26.06
CA ILE A 19 -19.57 29.88 24.61
C ILE A 19 -18.47 28.96 24.06
N ALA A 20 -17.35 28.80 24.77
CA ALA A 20 -16.28 27.88 24.37
C ALA A 20 -16.75 26.40 24.36
N LEU A 21 -17.53 26.00 25.38
CA LEU A 21 -18.16 24.68 25.43
C LEU A 21 -19.18 24.48 24.30
N ALA A 22 -20.00 25.49 24.00
CA ALA A 22 -20.94 25.43 22.88
C ALA A 22 -20.24 25.31 21.52
N PHE A 23 -19.07 25.93 21.34
CA PHE A 23 -18.26 25.77 20.11
C PHE A 23 -17.57 24.42 20.01
N SER A 24 -17.18 23.79 21.13
CA SER A 24 -16.59 22.43 21.14
C SER A 24 -17.60 21.31 20.82
N LEU A 25 -18.91 21.63 20.85
CA LEU A 25 -19.99 20.71 20.52
C LEU A 25 -20.47 20.84 19.07
N LEU A 26 -19.92 21.77 18.29
CA LEU A 26 -20.19 21.82 16.87
C LEU A 26 -19.49 20.62 16.21
N PRO A 27 -20.20 19.77 15.45
CA PRO A 27 -19.55 18.71 14.70
C PRO A 27 -18.54 19.36 13.76
N GLN A 28 -17.27 19.09 14.00
CA GLN A 28 -16.20 19.48 13.09
C GLN A 28 -16.46 18.72 11.79
N ALA A 29 -16.70 19.44 10.69
CA ALA A 29 -16.91 18.81 9.40
C ALA A 29 -15.65 18.02 9.05
N GLU A 30 -15.76 16.69 9.12
CA GLU A 30 -14.69 15.78 8.73
C GLU A 30 -14.34 16.09 7.28
N ALA A 31 -13.06 16.41 7.03
CA ALA A 31 -12.64 16.79 5.69
C ALA A 31 -12.96 15.64 4.73
N ALA A 32 -13.78 15.91 3.72
CA ALA A 32 -14.18 14.89 2.76
C ALA A 32 -12.92 14.26 2.14
N MET A 33 -12.76 12.95 2.26
CA MET A 33 -11.64 12.22 1.68
C MET A 33 -11.64 12.43 0.17
N ARG A 34 -10.49 12.83 -0.39
CA ARG A 34 -10.36 13.15 -1.81
C ARG A 34 -9.26 12.36 -2.48
N ALA A 35 -9.54 11.85 -3.66
CA ALA A 35 -8.56 11.17 -4.51
C ALA A 35 -8.48 11.87 -5.86
N ASP A 36 -7.32 11.84 -6.52
CA ASP A 36 -7.12 12.46 -7.82
C ASP A 36 -7.21 11.45 -8.95
N VAL A 37 -7.70 11.86 -10.12
CA VAL A 37 -7.66 10.99 -11.31
C VAL A 37 -6.21 10.78 -11.75
N VAL A 38 -5.81 9.52 -11.94
CA VAL A 38 -4.48 9.19 -12.46
C VAL A 38 -4.33 9.72 -13.89
N THR A 39 -3.30 10.54 -14.09
CA THR A 39 -2.94 11.12 -15.39
C THR A 39 -1.75 10.44 -16.05
N GLY A 40 -0.96 9.70 -15.27
CA GLY A 40 0.16 8.91 -15.77
C GLY A 40 -0.29 7.73 -16.61
N LYS A 41 0.63 7.23 -17.46
CA LYS A 41 0.39 6.01 -18.25
C LYS A 41 0.26 4.82 -17.30
N VAL A 42 -0.81 4.03 -17.48
CA VAL A 42 -1.02 2.76 -16.78
C VAL A 42 -1.24 1.67 -17.82
N THR A 43 -0.51 0.57 -17.66
CA THR A 43 -0.62 -0.62 -18.52
C THR A 43 -1.00 -1.81 -17.66
N LEU A 44 -2.05 -2.54 -18.03
CA LEU A 44 -2.53 -3.72 -17.32
C LEU A 44 -2.56 -4.90 -18.30
N ASN A 45 -1.88 -6.00 -18.01
CA ASN A 45 -1.73 -7.15 -18.92
C ASN A 45 -1.31 -6.74 -20.35
N GLY A 46 -0.35 -5.81 -20.45
CA GLY A 46 0.10 -5.25 -21.73
C GLY A 46 -0.86 -4.25 -22.38
N GLN A 47 -2.08 -4.07 -21.86
CA GLN A 47 -3.06 -3.12 -22.38
C GLN A 47 -2.90 -1.74 -21.75
N VAL A 48 -2.70 -0.72 -22.59
CA VAL A 48 -2.71 0.68 -22.12
C VAL A 48 -4.15 1.07 -21.77
N ILE A 49 -4.37 1.51 -20.54
CA ILE A 49 -5.69 1.85 -20.03
C ILE A 49 -6.09 3.26 -20.46
N ASP A 50 -7.26 3.38 -21.09
CA ASP A 50 -7.87 4.67 -21.41
C ASP A 50 -8.53 5.29 -20.17
N ASN A 51 -7.70 5.71 -19.22
CA ASN A 51 -8.18 6.24 -17.95
C ASN A 51 -8.93 7.58 -18.12
N LYS A 52 -8.58 8.34 -19.15
CA LYS A 52 -9.14 9.67 -19.43
C LYS A 52 -10.61 9.61 -19.83
N ASN A 53 -11.06 8.51 -20.43
CA ASN A 53 -12.45 8.34 -20.86
C ASN A 53 -13.18 7.27 -20.04
N ALA A 54 -12.59 6.78 -18.94
CA ALA A 54 -13.20 5.75 -18.10
C ALA A 54 -14.33 6.33 -17.22
N LYS A 55 -15.43 5.58 -17.10
CA LYS A 55 -16.52 5.86 -16.16
C LYS A 55 -16.05 5.71 -14.70
N TYR A 56 -15.16 4.76 -14.47
CA TYR A 56 -14.53 4.47 -13.19
C TYR A 56 -13.00 4.54 -13.40
N PRO A 57 -12.42 5.75 -13.43
CA PRO A 57 -10.99 5.89 -13.67
C PRO A 57 -10.20 5.39 -12.47
N LEU A 58 -8.99 4.89 -12.71
CA LEU A 58 -7.95 4.75 -11.70
C LEU A 58 -7.74 6.08 -10.99
N LEU A 59 -7.70 6.01 -9.66
CA LEU A 59 -7.53 7.16 -8.78
C LEU A 59 -6.18 7.09 -8.07
N THR A 60 -5.69 8.21 -7.54
CA THR A 60 -4.54 8.25 -6.66
C THR A 60 -4.91 8.89 -5.34
N TYR A 61 -4.50 8.26 -4.25
CA TYR A 61 -4.67 8.77 -2.89
C TYR A 61 -3.42 8.43 -2.10
N SER A 62 -2.89 9.39 -1.33
CA SER A 62 -1.62 9.23 -0.59
C SER A 62 -0.49 8.64 -1.46
N ASN A 63 -0.36 9.16 -2.69
CA ASN A 63 0.64 8.76 -3.70
C ASN A 63 0.59 7.30 -4.16
N ILE A 64 -0.51 6.58 -3.91
CA ILE A 64 -0.74 5.24 -4.46
C ILE A 64 -1.90 5.24 -5.43
N THR A 65 -1.75 4.46 -6.51
CA THR A 65 -2.84 4.21 -7.46
C THR A 65 -3.83 3.23 -6.89
N TYR A 66 -5.11 3.55 -7.04
CA TYR A 66 -6.25 2.76 -6.62
C TYR A 66 -6.95 2.17 -7.84
N PHE A 67 -7.19 0.87 -7.77
CA PHE A 67 -7.84 0.08 -8.80
C PHE A 67 -9.33 -0.08 -8.48
N PRO A 68 -10.27 0.11 -9.42
CA PRO A 68 -11.69 -0.11 -9.19
C PRO A 68 -12.10 -1.58 -9.37
N MET A 69 -12.86 -2.17 -8.43
CA MET A 69 -13.51 -3.47 -8.66
C MET A 69 -14.80 -3.29 -9.44
N THR A 70 -14.67 -2.95 -10.72
CA THR A 70 -15.77 -3.11 -11.69
C THR A 70 -15.76 -4.51 -12.26
N TYR A 71 -16.92 -4.97 -12.72
CA TYR A 71 -17.07 -6.33 -13.27
C TYR A 71 -16.09 -6.60 -14.43
N GLN A 72 -15.95 -5.66 -15.38
CA GLN A 72 -15.10 -5.86 -16.56
C GLN A 72 -13.62 -5.78 -16.22
N LEU A 73 -13.20 -4.77 -15.45
CA LEU A 73 -11.79 -4.57 -15.15
C LEU A 73 -11.25 -5.62 -14.17
N SER A 74 -12.02 -6.03 -13.15
CA SER A 74 -11.63 -7.12 -12.26
C SER A 74 -11.43 -8.44 -13.02
N ARG A 75 -12.37 -8.82 -13.89
CA ARG A 75 -12.23 -10.05 -14.68
C ARG A 75 -11.10 -9.97 -15.69
N PHE A 76 -10.85 -8.81 -16.29
CA PHE A 76 -9.64 -8.61 -17.11
C PHE A 76 -8.35 -8.88 -16.32
N MET A 77 -8.36 -8.61 -15.01
CA MET A 77 -7.24 -8.84 -14.10
C MET A 77 -7.30 -10.18 -13.35
N GLY A 78 -8.18 -11.11 -13.75
CA GLY A 78 -8.29 -12.42 -13.10
C GLY A 78 -8.83 -12.37 -11.67
N VAL A 79 -9.63 -11.35 -11.36
CA VAL A 79 -10.28 -11.18 -10.06
C VAL A 79 -11.80 -11.24 -10.23
N GLU A 80 -12.44 -11.98 -9.33
CA GLU A 80 -13.90 -12.07 -9.24
C GLU A 80 -14.43 -11.28 -8.04
N THR A 81 -15.61 -10.71 -8.23
CA THR A 81 -16.29 -9.88 -7.23
C THR A 81 -17.70 -10.38 -7.06
N ASP A 82 -18.09 -10.63 -5.82
CA ASP A 82 -19.43 -11.09 -5.46
C ASP A 82 -20.00 -10.23 -4.33
N TRP A 83 -21.20 -9.70 -4.52
CA TRP A 83 -21.89 -8.91 -3.51
C TRP A 83 -22.88 -9.79 -2.74
N ASN A 84 -22.63 -9.98 -1.44
CA ASN A 84 -23.56 -10.65 -0.56
C ASN A 84 -24.53 -9.63 0.07
N ASN A 85 -25.75 -9.62 -0.45
CA ASN A 85 -26.78 -8.69 0.02
C ASN A 85 -27.24 -8.96 1.46
N ALA A 86 -27.30 -10.23 1.89
CA ALA A 86 -27.75 -10.61 3.22
C ALA A 86 -26.73 -10.22 4.30
N ALA A 87 -25.44 -10.47 4.04
CA ALA A 87 -24.35 -10.15 4.96
C ALA A 87 -23.87 -8.69 4.85
N LYS A 88 -24.32 -7.94 3.83
CA LYS A 88 -23.78 -6.63 3.46
C LYS A 88 -22.26 -6.67 3.36
N SER A 89 -21.75 -7.52 2.48
CA SER A 89 -20.31 -7.69 2.27
C SER A 89 -19.95 -7.84 0.80
N LEU A 90 -18.79 -7.31 0.44
CA LEU A 90 -18.15 -7.54 -0.85
C LEU A 90 -17.10 -8.64 -0.69
N ASN A 91 -17.24 -9.71 -1.46
CA ASN A 91 -16.24 -10.78 -1.55
C ASN A 91 -15.44 -10.61 -2.84
N ILE A 92 -14.13 -10.70 -2.71
CA ILE A 92 -13.18 -10.57 -3.81
C ILE A 92 -12.29 -11.81 -3.80
N THR A 93 -12.18 -12.48 -4.95
CA THR A 93 -11.40 -13.72 -5.09
C THR A 93 -10.40 -13.58 -6.23
N ALA A 94 -9.12 -13.80 -5.94
CA ALA A 94 -8.07 -13.86 -6.93
C ALA A 94 -8.09 -15.20 -7.70
N GLY A 95 -7.57 -15.23 -8.93
CA GLY A 95 -7.50 -16.45 -9.75
C GLY A 95 -8.84 -16.84 -10.40
N GLY A 96 -9.74 -15.87 -10.56
CA GLY A 96 -11.01 -16.05 -11.26
C GLY A 96 -10.86 -16.06 -12.78
N ALA A 97 -11.95 -16.31 -13.51
CA ALA A 97 -11.89 -16.42 -14.96
C ALA A 97 -11.58 -15.08 -15.64
N GLN A 98 -10.56 -15.07 -16.50
CA GLN A 98 -10.09 -13.89 -17.20
C GLN A 98 -10.93 -13.57 -18.45
N SER A 99 -11.22 -12.29 -18.66
CA SER A 99 -11.86 -11.78 -19.88
C SER A 99 -10.93 -10.90 -20.68
N ALA A 100 -11.26 -10.64 -21.95
CA ALA A 100 -10.61 -9.58 -22.71
C ALA A 100 -10.88 -8.21 -22.08
N TYR A 101 -10.00 -7.23 -22.35
CA TYR A 101 -10.21 -5.87 -21.91
C TYR A 101 -11.44 -5.25 -22.59
N VAL A 102 -12.34 -4.71 -21.78
CA VAL A 102 -13.51 -3.94 -22.24
C VAL A 102 -13.45 -2.58 -21.57
N ALA A 103 -13.35 -1.52 -22.38
CA ALA A 103 -13.35 -0.15 -21.86
C ALA A 103 -14.74 0.22 -21.36
N GLU A 104 -14.85 0.51 -20.06
CA GLU A 104 -16.06 1.05 -19.45
C GLU A 104 -16.10 2.57 -19.61
N THR A 105 -16.40 3.03 -20.84
CA THR A 105 -16.35 4.45 -21.19
C THR A 105 -17.43 5.26 -20.46
N GLY A 106 -17.07 6.47 -20.03
CA GLY A 106 -17.98 7.42 -19.41
C GLY A 106 -17.37 8.82 -19.35
N LYS A 107 -18.10 9.76 -18.75
CA LYS A 107 -17.59 11.12 -18.54
C LYS A 107 -16.66 11.11 -17.32
N ALA A 108 -15.38 10.83 -17.54
CA ALA A 108 -14.40 10.85 -16.47
C ALA A 108 -14.36 12.24 -15.81
N PRO A 109 -14.33 12.32 -14.47
CA PRO A 109 -14.06 13.57 -13.77
C PRO A 109 -12.65 14.07 -14.14
N ARG A 110 -12.42 15.38 -13.97
CA ARG A 110 -11.08 15.97 -14.10
C ARG A 110 -10.60 16.41 -12.71
N GLY A 111 -9.36 16.05 -12.38
CA GLY A 111 -8.75 16.40 -11.10
C GLY A 111 -9.28 15.57 -9.94
N SER A 112 -9.63 16.24 -8.85
CA SER A 112 -9.93 15.61 -7.56
C SER A 112 -11.40 15.23 -7.39
N VAL A 113 -11.68 14.00 -6.97
CA VAL A 113 -13.01 13.48 -6.65
C VAL A 113 -13.18 13.22 -5.16
N SER A 114 -14.43 13.28 -4.69
CA SER A 114 -14.77 12.86 -3.32
C SER A 114 -14.90 11.34 -3.28
N VAL A 115 -14.33 10.72 -2.26
CA VAL A 115 -14.43 9.28 -1.99
C VAL A 115 -14.90 9.06 -0.55
N THR A 116 -15.40 7.88 -0.23
CA THR A 116 -15.93 7.56 1.10
C THR A 116 -15.49 6.18 1.55
N LEU A 117 -15.26 5.97 2.84
CA LEU A 117 -15.00 4.63 3.36
C LEU A 117 -16.21 3.71 3.15
N PRO A 118 -16.01 2.41 2.85
CA PRO A 118 -17.11 1.46 2.72
C PRO A 118 -17.82 1.27 4.06
N SER A 119 -19.14 1.37 4.08
CA SER A 119 -19.97 1.09 5.26
C SER A 119 -20.29 -0.42 5.42
N TYR A 120 -19.54 -1.28 4.73
CA TYR A 120 -19.74 -2.72 4.62
C TYR A 120 -18.40 -3.45 4.72
N LYS A 121 -18.45 -4.75 4.98
CA LYS A 121 -17.23 -5.56 5.08
C LYS A 121 -16.69 -5.90 3.69
N VAL A 122 -15.37 -5.85 3.53
CA VAL A 122 -14.69 -6.27 2.31
C VAL A 122 -13.78 -7.45 2.64
N TYR A 123 -14.00 -8.56 1.95
CA TYR A 123 -13.20 -9.76 2.09
C TYR A 123 -12.39 -10.00 0.82
N ILE A 124 -11.10 -10.24 0.96
CA ILE A 124 -10.21 -10.65 -0.14
C ILE A 124 -9.71 -12.06 0.17
N ASN A 125 -9.96 -13.03 -0.70
CA ASN A 125 -9.67 -14.45 -0.49
C ASN A 125 -10.14 -14.95 0.89
N SER A 126 -11.35 -14.55 1.28
CA SER A 126 -11.99 -14.84 2.59
C SER A 126 -11.42 -14.11 3.82
N ALA A 127 -10.35 -13.31 3.68
CA ALA A 127 -9.80 -12.50 4.77
C ALA A 127 -10.45 -11.10 4.82
N LEU A 128 -10.87 -10.67 6.01
CA LEU A 128 -11.37 -9.30 6.21
C LEU A 128 -10.23 -8.31 5.92
N SER A 129 -10.50 -7.32 5.08
CA SER A 129 -9.45 -6.54 4.41
C SER A 129 -9.61 -5.02 4.49
N ASN A 130 -10.74 -4.50 5.00
CA ASN A 130 -10.98 -3.06 5.12
C ASN A 130 -10.86 -2.51 6.54
N ASP A 131 -10.24 -3.25 7.46
CA ASP A 131 -9.96 -2.90 8.87
C ASP A 131 -8.45 -2.87 9.21
N VAL A 132 -7.59 -3.00 8.19
CA VAL A 132 -6.14 -3.25 8.38
C VAL A 132 -5.21 -2.10 7.97
N ASP A 133 -5.73 -0.96 7.51
CA ASP A 133 -4.88 0.13 6.97
C ASP A 133 -5.53 1.51 6.97
N ASP A 134 -5.03 2.38 7.85
CA ASP A 134 -5.46 3.78 7.93
C ASP A 134 -4.71 4.70 6.95
N THR A 135 -3.56 4.27 6.42
CA THR A 135 -2.72 5.08 5.51
C THR A 135 -3.24 5.01 4.08
N TRP A 136 -3.57 3.80 3.64
CA TRP A 136 -4.18 3.51 2.35
C TRP A 136 -5.46 2.69 2.56
N PRO A 137 -6.54 3.33 3.08
CA PRO A 137 -7.79 2.63 3.29
C PRO A 137 -8.43 2.30 1.94
N ILE A 138 -9.15 1.18 1.90
CA ILE A 138 -10.10 0.87 0.82
C ILE A 138 -11.20 1.95 0.86
N PHE A 139 -11.60 2.47 -0.29
CA PHE A 139 -12.67 3.48 -0.38
C PHE A 139 -13.64 3.18 -1.52
N ASN A 140 -14.75 3.91 -1.54
CA ASN A 140 -15.75 3.88 -2.59
C ASN A 140 -15.75 5.19 -3.40
N TYR A 141 -15.92 5.05 -4.70
CA TYR A 141 -16.20 6.15 -5.63
C TYR A 141 -17.32 5.74 -6.58
N ASN A 142 -18.38 6.56 -6.69
CA ASN A 142 -19.56 6.30 -7.54
C ASN A 142 -20.16 4.89 -7.36
N GLY A 143 -20.21 4.38 -6.12
CA GLY A 143 -20.77 3.08 -5.79
C GLY A 143 -19.88 1.88 -6.13
N VAL A 144 -18.63 2.10 -6.54
CA VAL A 144 -17.62 1.06 -6.79
C VAL A 144 -16.54 1.13 -5.72
N THR A 145 -16.09 -0.03 -5.24
CA THR A 145 -14.98 -0.14 -4.29
C THR A 145 -13.64 -0.08 -5.00
N TYR A 146 -12.68 0.59 -4.39
CA TYR A 146 -11.34 0.80 -4.88
C TYR A 146 -10.30 0.30 -3.86
N PHE A 147 -9.34 -0.48 -4.31
CA PHE A 147 -8.22 -1.00 -3.50
C PHE A 147 -6.96 -0.26 -3.88
N PRO A 148 -6.12 0.07 -2.90
CA PRO A 148 -4.80 0.59 -3.21
C PRO A 148 -3.95 -0.52 -3.81
N LEU A 149 -3.20 -0.20 -4.86
CA LEU A 149 -2.19 -1.10 -5.43
C LEU A 149 -0.91 -1.08 -4.58
N THR A 150 -1.05 -1.34 -3.28
CA THR A 150 0.07 -1.61 -2.38
C THR A 150 0.63 -3.00 -2.65
N PHE A 151 1.83 -3.29 -2.15
CA PHE A 151 2.40 -4.64 -2.17
C PHE A 151 1.45 -5.68 -1.55
N ARG A 152 0.85 -5.37 -0.41
CA ARG A 152 -0.11 -6.26 0.28
C ARG A 152 -1.29 -6.65 -0.61
N TYR A 153 -1.90 -5.69 -1.31
CA TYR A 153 -3.07 -6.01 -2.12
C TYR A 153 -2.67 -6.55 -3.50
N ALA A 154 -1.84 -5.82 -4.26
CA ALA A 154 -1.49 -6.21 -5.62
C ALA A 154 -0.72 -7.54 -5.65
N TYR A 155 0.31 -7.69 -4.81
CA TYR A 155 1.17 -8.88 -4.84
C TYR A 155 0.67 -9.97 -3.88
N GLU A 156 0.57 -9.70 -2.57
CA GLU A 156 0.25 -10.76 -1.60
C GLU A 156 -1.18 -11.27 -1.72
N SER A 157 -2.15 -10.37 -1.97
CA SER A 157 -3.57 -10.75 -2.04
C SER A 157 -4.01 -11.20 -3.43
N PHE A 158 -3.55 -10.53 -4.49
CA PHE A 158 -4.00 -10.83 -5.86
C PHE A 158 -2.98 -11.58 -6.73
N GLY A 159 -1.72 -11.69 -6.30
CA GLY A 159 -0.67 -12.36 -7.07
C GLY A 159 -0.27 -11.62 -8.34
N TRP A 160 -0.51 -10.31 -8.43
CA TRP A 160 -0.19 -9.50 -9.59
C TRP A 160 1.28 -9.07 -9.57
N GLY A 161 1.95 -9.15 -10.72
CA GLY A 161 3.26 -8.55 -10.95
C GLY A 161 3.15 -7.04 -11.00
N TYR A 162 3.98 -6.34 -10.24
CA TYR A 162 3.98 -4.88 -10.12
C TYR A 162 5.29 -4.27 -10.65
N GLN A 163 5.20 -3.27 -11.51
CA GLN A 163 6.36 -2.52 -12.02
C GLN A 163 6.03 -1.04 -12.19
N TRP A 164 7.00 -0.16 -11.93
CA TRP A 164 6.88 1.26 -12.20
C TRP A 164 8.21 1.84 -12.67
N ASP A 165 8.16 2.71 -13.69
CA ASP A 165 9.28 3.59 -14.04
C ASP A 165 8.75 4.92 -14.61
N ALA A 166 9.62 5.93 -14.66
CA ALA A 166 9.24 7.28 -15.08
C ALA A 166 8.88 7.39 -16.57
N GLU A 167 9.43 6.51 -17.43
CA GLU A 167 9.22 6.54 -18.87
C GLU A 167 7.92 5.85 -19.28
N ASN A 168 7.61 4.72 -18.62
CA ASN A 168 6.54 3.81 -18.98
C ASN A 168 5.34 3.85 -18.03
N GLY A 169 5.49 4.47 -16.86
CA GLY A 169 4.46 4.56 -15.83
C GLY A 169 4.22 3.23 -15.10
N LEU A 170 3.02 3.09 -14.54
CA LEU A 170 2.62 1.90 -13.79
C LEU A 170 2.29 0.75 -14.75
N ARG A 171 2.85 -0.43 -14.50
CA ARG A 171 2.56 -1.65 -15.25
C ARG A 171 2.22 -2.80 -14.30
N ILE A 172 1.07 -3.42 -14.50
CA ILE A 172 0.62 -4.61 -13.75
C ILE A 172 0.42 -5.77 -14.73
N ASP A 173 0.88 -6.96 -14.35
CA ASP A 173 0.71 -8.19 -15.15
C ASP A 173 0.16 -9.32 -14.26
N THR A 174 -0.85 -10.01 -14.77
CA THR A 174 -1.56 -11.12 -14.11
C THR A 174 -1.32 -12.47 -14.80
N THR A 175 -0.75 -12.45 -16.02
CA THR A 175 -0.35 -13.64 -16.78
C THR A 175 1.04 -14.13 -16.38
N SER A 176 1.85 -13.21 -15.87
CA SER A 176 3.11 -13.51 -15.24
C SER A 176 2.92 -13.68 -13.72
N ALA A 177 2.53 -14.87 -13.30
CA ALA A 177 3.05 -15.40 -12.05
C ALA A 177 4.00 -16.57 -12.30
N PRO A 178 5.17 -16.37 -12.94
CA PRO A 178 6.37 -16.90 -12.34
C PRO A 178 6.80 -15.90 -11.27
N ALA A 179 7.15 -16.38 -10.09
CA ALA A 179 8.12 -15.65 -9.29
C ALA A 179 9.21 -15.17 -10.26
N ARG A 180 9.57 -13.87 -10.22
CA ARG A 180 10.95 -13.60 -10.60
C ARG A 180 11.75 -14.51 -9.68
N VAL A 181 12.35 -15.56 -10.24
CA VAL A 181 13.66 -16.00 -9.75
C VAL A 181 14.41 -14.69 -9.58
N PRO A 182 14.87 -14.34 -8.35
CA PRO A 182 15.48 -13.06 -8.09
C PRO A 182 16.43 -12.76 -9.25
N THR A 183 16.11 -11.73 -10.06
CA THR A 183 17.08 -11.28 -11.05
C THR A 183 18.30 -10.91 -10.22
N GLU A 184 19.43 -11.56 -10.48
CA GLU A 184 20.65 -11.28 -9.73
C GLU A 184 20.80 -9.77 -9.63
N PRO A 185 20.89 -9.23 -8.41
CA PRO A 185 21.13 -7.82 -8.21
C PRO A 185 22.31 -7.39 -9.08
N ASN A 186 22.11 -6.35 -9.89
CA ASN A 186 23.12 -5.80 -10.78
C ASN A 186 23.06 -4.28 -10.72
N THR A 187 23.31 -3.76 -9.52
CA THR A 187 23.38 -2.35 -9.20
C THR A 187 24.67 -1.70 -9.71
N GLY A 188 25.61 -2.51 -10.22
CA GLY A 188 26.96 -2.08 -10.56
C GLY A 188 27.90 -2.03 -9.35
N ASP A 189 27.40 -2.36 -8.16
CA ASP A 189 28.16 -2.47 -6.92
C ASP A 189 28.10 -3.91 -6.39
N THR A 190 29.24 -4.60 -6.46
CA THR A 190 29.35 -6.02 -6.08
C THR A 190 29.02 -6.29 -4.62
N ALA A 191 29.21 -5.33 -3.71
CA ALA A 191 28.90 -5.51 -2.30
C ALA A 191 27.39 -5.36 -2.05
N LEU A 192 26.76 -4.37 -2.69
CA LEU A 192 25.31 -4.17 -2.65
C LEU A 192 24.56 -5.34 -3.30
N ASP A 193 25.09 -5.85 -4.41
CA ASP A 193 24.48 -6.97 -5.13
C ASP A 193 24.48 -8.27 -4.31
N LYS A 194 25.55 -8.52 -3.56
CA LYS A 194 25.62 -9.65 -2.61
C LYS A 194 24.62 -9.48 -1.46
N ALA A 195 24.48 -8.26 -0.92
CA ALA A 195 23.54 -7.99 0.16
C ALA A 195 22.08 -8.20 -0.28
N LEU A 196 21.71 -7.68 -1.45
CA LEU A 196 20.38 -7.87 -2.03
C LEU A 196 20.09 -9.35 -2.34
N THR A 197 21.09 -10.11 -2.76
CA THR A 197 20.96 -11.56 -2.99
C THR A 197 20.62 -12.30 -1.71
N ILE A 198 21.28 -11.97 -0.60
CA ILE A 198 21.02 -12.57 0.72
C ILE A 198 19.59 -12.26 1.18
N LEU A 199 19.14 -11.01 1.00
CA LEU A 199 17.79 -10.58 1.38
C LEU A 199 16.71 -11.29 0.57
N ASN A 200 16.89 -11.38 -0.76
CA ASN A 200 15.97 -12.10 -1.65
C ASN A 200 15.87 -13.58 -1.28
N ASN A 201 17.00 -14.22 -0.97
CA ASN A 201 17.03 -15.62 -0.54
C ASN A 201 16.35 -15.81 0.83
N SER A 202 16.56 -14.88 1.76
CA SER A 202 15.89 -14.91 3.07
C SER A 202 14.38 -14.73 2.96
N TYR A 203 13.93 -13.82 2.09
CA TYR A 203 12.51 -13.60 1.83
C TYR A 203 11.86 -14.82 1.19
N ALA A 204 12.50 -15.40 0.16
CA ALA A 204 12.02 -16.62 -0.50
C ALA A 204 11.91 -17.83 0.45
N ALA A 205 12.76 -17.88 1.49
CA ALA A 205 12.74 -18.90 2.53
C ALA A 205 11.86 -18.55 3.74
N GLY A 206 10.93 -17.59 3.60
CA GLY A 206 9.96 -17.24 4.64
C GLY A 206 10.56 -16.47 5.80
N GLY A 207 11.54 -15.61 5.53
CA GLY A 207 12.21 -14.75 6.52
C GLY A 207 13.36 -15.44 7.25
N LYS A 208 13.87 -16.58 6.74
CA LYS A 208 14.99 -17.31 7.34
C LYS A 208 16.09 -17.50 6.32
N TYR A 209 17.34 -17.32 6.71
CA TYR A 209 18.49 -17.54 5.83
C TYR A 209 19.62 -18.22 6.58
N ARG A 210 20.27 -19.19 5.91
CA ARG A 210 21.50 -19.83 6.39
C ARG A 210 22.63 -19.50 5.44
N GLY A 211 23.68 -18.88 5.98
CA GLY A 211 24.87 -18.48 5.23
C GLY A 211 26.14 -19.13 5.75
N THR A 212 27.23 -18.97 5.00
CA THR A 212 28.58 -19.37 5.43
C THR A 212 29.55 -18.22 5.18
N LEU A 213 30.25 -17.79 6.21
CA LEU A 213 31.32 -16.79 6.14
C LEU A 213 32.66 -17.50 6.01
N GLU A 214 33.55 -16.97 5.18
CA GLU A 214 34.95 -17.41 5.11
C GLU A 214 35.88 -16.24 5.41
N SER A 215 36.67 -16.35 6.47
CA SER A 215 37.70 -15.37 6.84
C SER A 215 38.94 -16.09 7.32
N GLY A 216 40.12 -15.68 6.82
CA GLY A 216 41.40 -16.34 7.13
C GLY A 216 41.44 -17.84 6.79
N GLY A 217 40.67 -18.28 5.78
CA GLY A 217 40.57 -19.69 5.39
C GLY A 217 39.69 -20.56 6.30
N LYS A 218 39.01 -19.97 7.28
CA LYS A 218 38.06 -20.66 8.15
C LYS A 218 36.62 -20.35 7.72
N LYS A 219 35.82 -21.40 7.52
CA LYS A 219 34.40 -21.32 7.19
C LYS A 219 33.53 -21.46 8.44
N THR A 220 32.61 -20.54 8.65
CA THR A 220 31.64 -20.57 9.76
C THR A 220 30.24 -20.36 9.22
N SER A 221 29.34 -21.32 9.47
CA SER A 221 27.93 -21.18 9.11
C SER A 221 27.16 -20.39 10.17
N PHE A 222 26.18 -19.62 9.73
CA PHE A 222 25.28 -18.88 10.60
C PHE A 222 23.84 -18.99 10.11
N ASP A 223 22.90 -18.91 11.04
CA ASP A 223 21.48 -18.80 10.75
C ASP A 223 21.03 -17.37 11.00
N SER A 224 20.05 -16.90 10.25
CA SER A 224 19.59 -15.52 10.33
C SER A 224 18.10 -15.39 10.07
N VAL A 225 17.50 -14.37 10.66
CA VAL A 225 16.08 -14.06 10.56
C VAL A 225 15.92 -12.64 10.05
N LEU A 226 15.05 -12.50 9.05
CA LEU A 226 14.60 -11.24 8.48
C LEU A 226 13.46 -10.68 9.33
N ASP A 227 13.66 -9.52 9.93
CA ASP A 227 12.62 -8.78 10.63
C ASP A 227 12.26 -7.52 9.83
N VAL A 228 10.99 -7.39 9.44
CA VAL A 228 10.50 -6.27 8.64
C VAL A 228 9.65 -5.38 9.54
N ASN A 229 10.20 -4.23 9.92
CA ASN A 229 9.54 -3.25 10.76
C ASN A 229 9.10 -2.04 9.93
N ASN A 230 7.80 -1.94 9.70
CA ASN A 230 7.20 -0.85 8.95
C ASN A 230 7.02 0.38 9.86
N ARG A 231 7.74 1.46 9.56
CA ARG A 231 7.44 2.81 10.09
C ARG A 231 6.81 3.66 9.00
N ALA A 232 6.14 4.73 9.41
CA ALA A 232 5.25 5.57 8.59
C ALA A 232 5.81 6.01 7.21
N ASP A 233 7.13 6.11 7.06
CA ASP A 233 7.81 6.52 5.83
C ASP A 233 8.96 5.59 5.40
N THR A 234 9.25 4.55 6.18
CA THR A 234 10.47 3.74 6.05
C THR A 234 10.20 2.29 6.45
N VAL A 235 10.60 1.34 5.60
CA VAL A 235 10.61 -0.08 5.96
C VAL A 235 12.00 -0.43 6.46
N TYR A 236 12.11 -0.78 7.73
CA TYR A 236 13.34 -1.31 8.29
C TYR A 236 13.38 -2.81 8.06
N VAL A 237 14.40 -3.26 7.35
CA VAL A 237 14.66 -4.69 7.18
C VAL A 237 15.90 -5.01 7.99
N ASN A 238 15.70 -5.65 9.15
CA ASN A 238 16.77 -6.05 10.05
C ASN A 238 17.14 -7.50 9.79
N PHE A 239 18.44 -7.77 9.83
CA PHE A 239 18.98 -9.10 9.65
C PHE A 239 19.72 -9.50 10.93
N THR A 240 19.12 -10.40 11.71
CA THR A 240 19.72 -10.86 12.96
C THR A 240 20.32 -12.24 12.72
N ALA A 241 21.65 -12.37 12.80
CA ALA A 241 22.37 -13.62 12.61
C ALA A 241 22.87 -14.21 13.94
N GLU A 242 22.66 -15.50 14.18
CA GLU A 242 23.14 -16.21 15.35
C GLU A 242 24.03 -17.42 14.96
N PRO A 243 25.15 -17.66 15.67
CA PRO A 243 25.76 -16.82 16.71
C PRO A 243 26.56 -15.62 16.13
N PHE A 244 26.51 -14.48 16.84
CA PHE A 244 27.09 -13.19 16.45
C PHE A 244 28.63 -13.17 16.56
N GLN A 245 29.36 -13.43 15.47
CA GLN A 245 30.80 -13.08 15.36
C GLN A 245 31.14 -12.53 13.96
N PRO A 246 30.51 -11.44 13.49
CA PRO A 246 30.51 -11.23 12.04
C PRO A 246 31.78 -10.54 11.53
N PHE A 247 32.51 -9.73 12.31
CA PHE A 247 33.70 -9.02 11.81
C PHE A 247 34.71 -8.78 12.92
N ASP A 248 36.00 -8.97 12.63
CA ASP A 248 37.08 -8.40 13.41
C ASP A 248 36.94 -6.87 13.27
N GLY A 249 36.25 -6.24 14.23
CA GLY A 249 35.82 -4.84 14.17
C GLY A 249 34.31 -4.57 14.32
N GLY A 250 33.46 -5.59 14.50
CA GLY A 250 32.09 -5.42 15.02
C GLY A 250 31.18 -4.43 14.26
N VAL A 251 31.01 -4.60 12.95
CA VAL A 251 30.11 -3.74 12.16
C VAL A 251 28.76 -4.44 11.93
N SER A 252 27.68 -3.84 12.43
CA SER A 252 26.30 -4.17 12.07
C SER A 252 25.92 -3.45 10.77
N TYR A 253 25.37 -4.16 9.78
CA TYR A 253 24.81 -3.55 8.58
C TYR A 253 23.30 -3.38 8.77
N SER A 254 22.87 -2.12 8.85
CA SER A 254 21.47 -1.74 8.75
C SER A 254 21.25 -1.12 7.38
N VAL A 255 20.44 -1.75 6.54
CA VAL A 255 20.04 -1.15 5.27
C VAL A 255 18.73 -0.42 5.51
N ASN A 256 18.77 0.91 5.41
CA ASN A 256 17.56 1.73 5.42
C ASN A 256 16.96 1.69 4.01
N TYR A 257 15.85 0.98 3.86
CA TYR A 257 15.08 1.03 2.63
C TYR A 257 14.15 2.23 2.68
N TYR A 258 14.52 3.29 1.96
CA TYR A 258 13.59 4.35 1.63
C TYR A 258 12.75 3.88 0.45
N PRO A 259 11.44 3.67 0.61
CA PRO A 259 10.58 3.41 -0.52
C PRO A 259 10.55 4.67 -1.41
N LYS A 260 11.43 4.72 -2.42
CA LYS A 260 11.26 5.69 -3.49
C LYS A 260 10.29 5.06 -4.49
N ASN A 261 9.01 5.41 -4.35
CA ASN A 261 7.92 4.99 -5.24
C ASN A 261 7.50 3.50 -5.14
N GLY A 262 7.26 3.01 -3.91
CA GLY A 262 6.32 1.90 -3.71
C GLY A 262 6.79 0.47 -4.02
N GLY A 263 8.10 0.19 -4.04
CA GLY A 263 8.59 -1.18 -4.18
C GLY A 263 10.07 -1.36 -3.80
N PHE A 264 10.43 -2.59 -3.43
CA PHE A 264 11.81 -3.03 -3.24
C PHE A 264 12.54 -2.98 -4.59
N VAL A 265 13.63 -2.23 -4.67
CA VAL A 265 14.61 -2.28 -5.77
C VAL A 265 15.93 -2.70 -5.18
#